data_AF-A0AAN8YW95-F1
#
_entry.id   AF-A0AAN8YW95-F1
#
_cell.length_a   1.000
_cell.length_b   1.000
_cell.length_c   1.000
_cell.angle_alpha   90.00
_cell.angle_beta   90.00
_cell.angle_gamma   90.00
#
_symmetry.space_group_name_H-M   'P 1'
#
loop_
_entity.id
_entity.type
_entity.pdbx_description
1 polymer ?
#
loop_
_entity_poly.entity_id
_entity_poly.type
_entity_poly.pdbx_seq_one_letter_code
_entity_poly.pdbx_strand_id
1 'polypeptide(L)'
;MERNQLHRQVALMRKSLFDQWLLQGYLDDQFIQLEELQDDANPNFVEEVVTLFYKDSSRLLVNIDQALEKKPLDFTKLDGYMHQFKGSSSSIGAKKVKAECTQFHDYCRAGNAEG
;
A
#
# COMPACT_ATOMS: atom_id res chain seq x y z
N MET A 1 16.94 -30.11 5.93
CA MET A 1 16.39 -29.52 7.17
C MET A 1 16.19 -28.01 7.04
N GLU A 2 17.15 -27.25 6.50
CA GLU A 2 17.03 -25.78 6.32
C GLU A 2 15.89 -25.32 5.39
N ARG A 3 15.66 -25.98 4.25
CA ARG A 3 14.56 -25.62 3.33
C ARG A 3 13.18 -25.61 4.00
N ASN A 4 12.94 -26.57 4.89
CA ASN A 4 11.68 -26.66 5.64
C ASN A 4 11.58 -25.56 6.70
N GLN A 5 12.70 -25.08 7.24
CA GLN A 5 12.74 -23.93 8.14
C GLN A 5 12.45 -22.63 7.39
N LEU A 6 13.02 -22.44 6.19
CA LEU A 6 12.75 -21.26 5.36
C LEU A 6 11.28 -21.18 4.93
N HIS A 7 10.68 -22.28 4.45
CA HIS A 7 9.26 -22.29 4.12
C HIS A 7 8.37 -21.97 5.32
N ARG A 8 8.72 -22.49 6.51
CA ARG A 8 8.00 -22.17 7.75
C ARG A 8 8.15 -20.70 8.12
N GLN A 9 9.34 -20.13 7.99
CA GLN A 9 9.57 -18.70 8.25
C GLN A 9 8.76 -17.83 7.30
N VAL A 10 8.75 -18.12 6.00
CA VAL A 10 7.95 -17.40 5.01
C VAL A 10 6.46 -17.49 5.33
N ALA A 11 5.95 -18.68 5.67
CA ALA A 11 4.54 -18.85 6.03
C ALA A 11 4.16 -18.05 7.29
N LEU A 12 5.03 -18.00 8.30
CA LEU A 12 4.80 -17.20 9.52
C LEU A 12 4.87 -15.69 9.24
N MET A 13 5.83 -15.25 8.44
CA MET A 13 5.93 -13.85 8.01
C MET A 13 4.69 -13.43 7.24
N ARG A 14 4.28 -14.23 6.23
CA ARG A 14 3.04 -13.99 5.47
C ARG A 14 1.85 -13.92 6.42
N LYS A 15 1.68 -14.90 7.30
CA LYS A 15 0.60 -14.89 8.29
C LYS A 15 0.60 -13.61 9.13
N SER A 16 1.75 -13.13 9.58
CA SER A 16 1.85 -11.89 10.37
C SER A 16 1.43 -10.62 9.60
N LEU A 17 1.51 -10.62 8.26
CA LEU A 17 1.05 -9.49 7.43
C LEU A 17 -0.48 -9.41 7.36
N PHE A 18 -1.18 -10.53 7.51
CA PHE A 18 -2.64 -10.60 7.54
C PHE A 18 -3.19 -10.57 8.98
N ASP A 19 -2.50 -11.22 9.91
CA ASP A 19 -2.90 -11.38 11.31
C ASP A 19 -2.33 -10.25 12.19
N GLN A 20 -3.03 -9.12 12.25
CA GLN A 20 -2.90 -8.22 13.39
C GLN A 20 -4.15 -8.34 14.24
N TRP A 21 -4.05 -9.23 15.23
CA TRP A 21 -5.13 -9.80 16.04
C TRP A 21 -5.98 -8.81 16.86
N LEU A 22 -5.83 -7.49 16.73
CA LEU A 22 -6.81 -6.57 17.30
C LEU A 22 -7.28 -5.44 16.38
N LEU A 23 -6.53 -4.95 15.39
CA LEU A 23 -7.04 -3.97 14.42
C LEU A 23 -6.24 -4.02 13.10
N GLN A 24 -6.76 -4.80 12.15
CA GLN A 24 -6.45 -4.81 10.71
C GLN A 24 -5.01 -5.21 10.32
N GLY A 25 -4.86 -6.37 9.67
CA GLY A 25 -3.63 -6.73 8.95
C GLY A 25 -3.18 -5.66 7.96
N TYR A 26 -1.90 -5.69 7.60
CA TYR A 26 -1.31 -4.84 6.57
C TYR A 26 -1.86 -5.16 5.18
N LEU A 27 -2.16 -6.44 4.95
CA LEU A 27 -2.68 -6.96 3.69
C LEU A 27 -4.14 -7.41 3.83
N ASP A 28 -4.91 -7.28 2.75
CA ASP A 28 -6.25 -7.84 2.61
C ASP A 28 -6.31 -8.89 1.49
N ASP A 29 -7.50 -9.45 1.26
CA ASP A 29 -7.73 -10.55 0.33
C ASP A 29 -7.30 -10.24 -1.12
N GLN A 30 -7.15 -8.95 -1.49
CA GLN A 30 -6.64 -8.59 -2.81
C GLN A 30 -5.18 -9.05 -3.02
N PHE A 31 -4.36 -9.09 -1.97
CA PHE A 31 -3.01 -9.63 -2.07
C PHE A 31 -3.02 -11.14 -2.31
N ILE A 32 -4.01 -11.86 -1.75
CA ILE A 32 -4.20 -13.29 -2.02
C ILE A 32 -4.56 -13.50 -3.49
N GLN A 33 -5.47 -12.70 -4.04
CA GLN A 33 -5.81 -12.75 -5.47
C GLN A 33 -4.60 -12.45 -6.35
N LEU A 34 -3.70 -11.56 -5.92
CA LEU A 34 -2.46 -11.27 -6.63
C LEU A 34 -1.51 -12.49 -6.63
N GLU A 35 -1.40 -13.19 -5.51
CA GLU A 35 -0.63 -14.45 -5.41
C GLU A 35 -1.22 -15.56 -6.30
N GLU A 36 -2.55 -15.65 -6.41
CA GLU A 36 -3.23 -16.63 -7.27
C GLU A 36 -2.99 -16.44 -8.78
N LEU A 37 -2.56 -15.24 -9.20
CA LEU A 37 -2.19 -14.96 -10.59
C LEU A 37 -0.76 -15.39 -10.93
N GLN A 38 0.05 -15.74 -9.93
CA GLN A 38 1.40 -16.25 -10.14
C GLN A 38 1.37 -17.74 -10.50
N ASP A 39 2.05 -18.12 -11.57
CA ASP A 39 2.14 -19.50 -12.05
C ASP A 39 3.57 -19.88 -12.49
N ASP A 40 3.74 -21.10 -12.99
CA ASP A 40 5.05 -21.60 -13.44
C ASP A 40 5.57 -20.85 -14.69
N ALA A 41 4.71 -20.17 -15.45
CA ALA A 41 5.09 -19.38 -16.61
C ALA A 41 5.54 -17.96 -16.21
N ASN A 42 5.02 -17.42 -15.10
CA ASN A 42 5.44 -16.16 -14.52
C ASN A 42 5.69 -16.28 -13.00
N PRO A 43 6.79 -16.92 -12.57
CA PRO A 43 7.05 -17.23 -11.17
C PRO A 43 7.38 -16.01 -10.31
N ASN A 44 7.67 -14.85 -10.91
CA ASN A 44 8.06 -13.62 -10.20
C ASN A 44 6.97 -12.53 -10.25
N PHE A 45 5.77 -12.86 -10.73
CA PHE A 45 4.69 -11.89 -10.94
C PHE A 45 4.42 -11.00 -9.72
N VAL A 46 4.28 -11.60 -8.53
CA VAL A 46 3.99 -10.84 -7.30
C VAL A 46 5.15 -9.92 -6.93
N GLU A 47 6.38 -10.41 -7.06
CA GLU A 47 7.59 -9.60 -6.80
C GLU A 47 7.66 -8.39 -7.74
N GLU A 48 7.40 -8.58 -9.03
CA GLU A 48 7.43 -7.52 -10.04
C GLU A 48 6.36 -6.45 -9.75
N VAL A 49 5.12 -6.87 -9.43
CA VAL A 49 4.02 -5.96 -9.10
C VAL A 49 4.32 -5.17 -7.82
N VAL A 50 4.82 -5.83 -6.78
CA VAL A 50 5.16 -5.17 -5.50
C VAL A 50 6.35 -4.22 -5.69
N THR A 51 7.35 -4.60 -6.49
CA THR A 51 8.50 -3.75 -6.81
C THR A 51 8.08 -2.49 -7.56
N LEU A 52 7.19 -2.64 -8.55
CA LEU A 52 6.62 -1.51 -9.28
C LEU A 52 5.83 -0.58 -8.34
N PHE A 53 5.00 -1.17 -7.46
CA PHE A 53 4.27 -0.41 -6.45
C PHE A 53 5.21 0.42 -5.57
N TYR A 54 6.32 -0.14 -5.07
CA TYR A 54 7.26 0.62 -4.25
C TYR A 54 7.93 1.75 -5.02
N LYS A 55 8.31 1.51 -6.27
CA LYS A 55 8.93 2.53 -7.13
C LYS A 55 7.97 3.70 -7.35
N ASP A 56 6.73 3.44 -7.73
CA ASP A 56 5.74 4.49 -7.96
C ASP A 56 5.34 5.21 -6.67
N SER A 57 5.19 4.47 -5.57
CA SER A 57 4.86 5.04 -4.25
C SER A 57 5.96 5.97 -3.75
N SER A 58 7.23 5.61 -3.92
CA SER A 58 8.36 6.45 -3.51
C SER A 58 8.34 7.83 -4.19
N ARG A 59 8.07 7.85 -5.50
CA ARG A 59 7.94 9.09 -6.28
C ARG A 59 6.71 9.90 -5.87
N LEU A 60 5.60 9.21 -5.59
CA LEU A 60 4.36 9.86 -5.16
C LEU A 60 4.50 10.51 -3.78
N LEU A 61 5.14 9.84 -2.82
CA LEU A 61 5.41 10.38 -1.48
C LEU A 61 6.25 11.67 -1.55
N VAL A 62 7.30 11.70 -2.37
CA VAL A 62 8.10 12.92 -2.58
C VAL A 62 7.23 14.07 -3.13
N ASN A 63 6.32 13.78 -4.06
CA ASN A 63 5.41 14.78 -4.61
C ASN A 63 4.39 15.31 -3.58
N ILE A 64 3.97 14.45 -2.65
CA ILE A 64 3.08 14.81 -1.53
C ILE A 64 3.84 15.71 -0.56
N ASP A 65 5.05 15.33 -0.14
CA ASP A 65 5.89 16.13 0.76
C ASP A 65 6.13 17.54 0.20
N GLN A 66 6.52 17.63 -1.07
CA GLN A 66 6.69 18.92 -1.76
C GLN A 66 5.40 19.75 -1.87
N ALA A 67 4.23 19.10 -1.90
CA ALA A 67 2.95 19.81 -1.91
C ALA A 67 2.57 20.31 -0.51
N LEU A 68 2.92 19.57 0.54
CA LEU A 68 2.70 19.95 1.95
C LEU A 68 3.57 21.13 2.40
N GLU A 69 4.76 21.28 1.81
CA GLU A 69 5.66 22.42 2.08
C GLU A 69 5.15 23.77 1.53
N LYS A 70 4.24 23.75 0.54
CA LYS A 70 3.75 24.97 -0.11
C LYS A 70 2.69 25.69 0.72
N LYS A 71 2.72 27.03 0.69
CA LYS A 71 1.71 27.89 1.31
C LYS A 71 1.17 28.89 0.28
N PRO A 72 -0.17 29.03 0.16
CA PRO A 72 -1.21 28.22 0.81
C PRO A 72 -1.17 26.76 0.31
N LEU A 73 -1.73 25.84 1.11
CA LEU A 73 -1.84 24.44 0.71
C LEU A 73 -2.84 24.29 -0.45
N ASP A 74 -2.47 23.47 -1.43
CA ASP A 74 -3.36 23.07 -2.51
C ASP A 74 -4.02 21.73 -2.17
N PHE A 75 -5.14 21.80 -1.47
CA PHE A 75 -5.90 20.62 -1.07
C PHE A 75 -6.43 19.83 -2.26
N THR A 76 -6.72 20.47 -3.40
CA THR A 76 -7.19 19.78 -4.61
C THR A 76 -6.09 18.88 -5.16
N LYS A 77 -4.85 19.40 -5.17
CA LYS A 77 -3.69 18.63 -5.61
C LYS A 77 -3.35 17.48 -4.66
N LEU A 78 -3.41 17.72 -3.35
CA LEU A 78 -3.20 16.68 -2.33
C LEU A 78 -4.26 15.58 -2.43
N ASP A 79 -5.53 15.95 -2.63
CA ASP A 79 -6.65 15.02 -2.87
C ASP A 79 -6.37 14.13 -4.10
N GLY A 80 -5.89 14.72 -5.18
CA GLY A 80 -5.50 13.99 -6.39
C GLY A 80 -4.40 12.95 -6.13
N TYR A 81 -3.39 13.28 -5.33
CA TYR A 81 -2.36 12.30 -4.93
C TYR A 81 -2.92 11.19 -4.05
N MET A 82 -3.81 11.51 -3.11
CA MET A 82 -4.44 10.50 -2.26
C MET A 82 -5.34 9.56 -3.05
N HIS A 83 -6.06 10.07 -4.05
CA HIS A 83 -6.84 9.25 -4.97
C HIS A 83 -5.96 8.26 -5.74
N GLN A 84 -4.85 8.74 -6.31
CA GLN A 84 -3.88 7.88 -7.00
C GLN A 84 -3.29 6.83 -6.06
N PHE A 85 -2.85 7.24 -4.86
CA PHE A 85 -2.17 6.35 -3.94
C PHE A 85 -3.12 5.29 -3.37
N LYS A 86 -4.37 5.68 -3.09
CA LYS A 86 -5.44 4.77 -2.68
C LYS A 86 -5.70 3.72 -3.76
N GLY A 87 -5.78 4.11 -5.03
CA GLY A 87 -5.98 3.18 -6.15
C GLY A 87 -4.86 2.15 -6.24
N SER A 88 -3.60 2.62 -6.26
CA SER A 88 -2.41 1.76 -6.33
C SER A 88 -2.29 0.83 -5.10
N SER A 89 -2.58 1.35 -3.90
CA SER A 89 -2.57 0.55 -2.67
C SER A 89 -3.68 -0.50 -2.67
N SER A 90 -4.84 -0.17 -3.24
CA SER A 90 -5.95 -1.11 -3.39
C SER A 90 -5.57 -2.25 -4.33
N SER A 91 -4.88 -2.01 -5.44
CA SER A 91 -4.55 -3.07 -6.42
C SER A 91 -3.59 -4.14 -5.88
N ILE A 92 -2.82 -3.84 -4.84
CA ILE A 92 -1.92 -4.81 -4.18
C ILE A 92 -2.44 -5.28 -2.81
N GLY A 93 -3.64 -4.89 -2.42
CA GLY A 93 -4.20 -5.23 -1.10
C GLY A 93 -3.48 -4.59 0.08
N ALA A 94 -2.78 -3.46 -0.10
CA ALA A 94 -2.15 -2.70 0.98
C ALA A 94 -3.21 -1.95 1.81
N LYS A 95 -3.91 -2.71 2.65
CA LYS A 95 -5.12 -2.32 3.38
C LYS A 95 -4.92 -1.07 4.22
N LYS A 96 -3.85 -0.99 5.01
CA LYS A 96 -3.60 0.14 5.90
C LYS A 96 -3.33 1.42 5.12
N VAL A 97 -2.47 1.36 4.10
CA VAL A 97 -2.17 2.53 3.26
C VAL A 97 -3.44 3.06 2.59
N LYS A 98 -4.28 2.16 2.07
CA LYS A 98 -5.61 2.51 1.51
C LYS A 98 -6.51 3.22 2.53
N ALA A 99 -6.49 2.80 3.79
CA ALA A 99 -7.26 3.42 4.86
C ALA A 99 -6.76 4.84 5.18
N GLU A 100 -5.44 5.00 5.38
CA GLU A 100 -4.81 6.31 5.62
C GLU A 100 -5.06 7.29 4.47
N CYS A 101 -4.96 6.83 3.22
CA CYS A 101 -5.28 7.66 2.05
C CYS A 101 -6.75 8.10 2.04
N THR A 102 -7.66 7.27 2.56
CA THR A 102 -9.09 7.63 2.66
C THR A 102 -9.30 8.69 3.75
N GLN A 103 -8.64 8.57 4.90
CA GLN A 103 -8.71 9.57 5.95
C GLN A 103 -8.10 10.91 5.50
N PHE A 104 -6.97 10.86 4.80
CA PHE A 104 -6.36 12.06 4.23
C PHE A 104 -7.30 12.75 3.24
N HIS A 105 -8.01 11.99 2.40
CA HIS A 105 -9.04 12.51 1.49
C HIS A 105 -10.06 13.38 2.24
N ASP A 106 -10.52 12.92 3.40
CA ASP A 106 -11.50 13.64 4.21
C ASP A 106 -10.92 14.95 4.77
N TYR A 107 -9.63 14.96 5.14
CA TYR A 107 -8.92 16.17 5.55
C TYR A 107 -8.78 17.19 4.41
N CYS A 108 -8.47 16.73 3.20
CA CYS A 108 -8.44 17.59 2.01
C CYS A 108 -9.79 18.24 1.76
N ARG A 109 -10.89 17.48 1.86
CA ARG A 109 -12.25 18.00 1.70
C ARG A 109 -12.64 19.01 2.78
N ALA A 110 -12.18 18.80 4.01
CA ALA A 110 -12.39 19.72 5.12
C ALA A 110 -11.48 20.96 5.08
N GLY A 111 -10.46 20.97 4.22
CA GLY A 111 -9.40 21.99 4.24
C GLY A 111 -8.57 21.95 5.54
N ASN A 112 -8.48 20.78 6.19
CA ASN A 112 -7.74 20.62 7.43
C ASN A 112 -6.26 20.36 7.15
N ALA A 113 -5.41 21.33 7.44
CA ALA A 113 -3.96 21.22 7.27
C ALA A 113 -3.26 20.37 8.34
N GLU A 114 -3.90 20.17 9.50
CA GLU A 114 -3.30 19.46 10.65
C GLU A 114 -3.60 17.96 10.64
N GLY A 115 -4.60 17.54 9.86
CA GLY A 115 -5.07 16.16 9.79
C GLY A 115 -6.02 15.81 10.93
#